data_AF-A0A7S0AQT6-F1
#
_entry.id   AF-A0A7S0AQT6-F1
#
_cell.length_a   1.000
_cell.length_b   1.000
_cell.length_c   1.000
_cell.angle_alpha   90.00
_cell.angle_beta   90.00
_cell.angle_gamma   90.00
#
_symmetry.space_group_name_H-M   'P 1'
#
loop_
_entity.id
_entity.type
_entity.pdbx_description
1 polymer ?
#
loop_
_entity_poly.entity_id
_entity_poly.type
_entity_poly.pdbx_seq_one_letter_code
_entity_poly.pdbx_strand_id
1 'polypeptide(L)'
;MRLVAYRLRFFCMTGWRWNWFDAVLVTMQVFEEITMIVARVSLTDSDTEGGGNLSFLRVLRILRLVRVVRLARVLRLVRQLRTLVTSIGASLQSLAWTVMLIVFIIYVVGIYFTQLVTNERIGATAAELDSQNMQMMARYFGTLERSCLSLFQSISGGVGWEFLLHPLMEDVSWFVAPLFTLYIAFSLLAMMNVVTGVFVESALQSTAEDKEDCFAHQLFDLITEHDEDHDGQLSEPVLELIVTKPETVQRLEALDINTTKARNLFKLIDIERTGVISITSFIQACLRLRGAARSIDVTTMMFEQKRFLKEWQAHAARMEELVVRLTPADPAGSGAGSLTVASAASAGALMRRGSSRGFPLNAQGRALHSLEHFVGRS
;
A
#
# COMPACT_ATOMS: atom_id res chain seq x y z
N MET A 1 -21.96 11.30 -6.46
CA MET A 1 -21.93 11.78 -5.06
C MET A 1 -20.56 12.31 -4.63
N ARG A 2 -19.50 11.51 -4.47
CA ARG A 2 -18.16 12.02 -4.02
C ARG A 2 -17.47 12.97 -5.01
N LEU A 3 -17.55 12.68 -6.31
CA LEU A 3 -16.99 13.54 -7.36
C LEU A 3 -17.72 14.90 -7.47
N VAL A 4 -19.03 14.90 -7.21
CA VAL A 4 -19.87 16.11 -7.18
C VAL A 4 -19.58 16.96 -5.93
N ALA A 5 -19.31 16.31 -4.78
CA ALA A 5 -19.00 16.99 -3.53
C ALA A 5 -17.59 17.61 -3.49
N TYR A 6 -16.59 16.98 -4.11
CA TYR A 6 -15.19 17.42 -4.04
C TYR A 6 -14.63 18.01 -5.35
N ARG A 7 -15.39 17.99 -6.46
CA ARG A 7 -14.97 18.49 -7.78
C ARG A 7 -13.56 18.00 -8.16
N LEU A 8 -12.70 18.87 -8.70
CA LEU A 8 -11.32 18.56 -9.07
C LEU A 8 -10.41 18.29 -7.86
N ARG A 9 -10.76 18.74 -6.64
CA ARG A 9 -9.98 18.42 -5.43
C ARG A 9 -10.05 16.94 -5.06
N PHE A 10 -11.00 16.18 -5.62
CA PHE A 10 -11.07 14.72 -5.48
C PHE A 10 -9.80 14.01 -5.98
N PHE A 11 -9.12 14.58 -6.98
CA PHE A 11 -7.91 14.00 -7.58
C PHE A 11 -6.59 14.45 -6.92
N CYS A 12 -6.63 15.39 -5.96
CA CYS A 12 -5.42 15.90 -5.28
C CYS A 12 -5.42 15.65 -3.77
N MET A 13 -6.44 14.99 -3.21
CA MET A 13 -6.50 14.67 -1.78
C MET A 13 -5.68 13.44 -1.40
N THR A 14 -5.37 13.30 -0.11
CA THR A 14 -4.69 12.14 0.47
C THR A 14 -5.46 10.85 0.10
N GLY A 15 -4.81 9.97 -0.67
CA GLY A 15 -5.45 8.78 -1.26
C GLY A 15 -5.90 8.93 -2.72
N TRP A 16 -5.46 9.98 -3.43
CA TRP A 16 -5.83 10.26 -4.83
C TRP A 16 -5.65 9.08 -5.80
N ARG A 17 -4.65 8.22 -5.58
CA ARG A 17 -4.41 7.00 -6.39
C ARG A 17 -5.63 6.08 -6.41
N TRP A 18 -6.32 5.95 -5.29
CA TRP A 18 -7.53 5.12 -5.17
C TRP A 18 -8.75 5.77 -5.81
N ASN A 19 -8.83 7.09 -5.72
CA ASN A 19 -9.87 7.87 -6.38
C ASN A 19 -9.74 7.78 -7.91
N TRP A 20 -8.51 7.81 -8.42
CA TRP A 20 -8.21 7.60 -9.83
C TRP A 20 -8.54 6.18 -10.28
N PHE A 21 -8.13 5.17 -9.51
CA PHE A 21 -8.47 3.77 -9.78
C PHE A 21 -9.99 3.56 -9.81
N ASP A 22 -10.75 4.11 -8.86
CA ASP A 22 -12.21 4.01 -8.89
C ASP A 22 -12.83 4.75 -10.06
N ALA A 23 -12.31 5.92 -10.45
CA ALA A 23 -12.78 6.65 -11.61
C ALA A 23 -12.57 5.85 -12.91
N VAL A 24 -11.39 5.23 -13.09
CA VAL A 24 -11.12 4.32 -14.20
C VAL A 24 -12.07 3.14 -14.17
N LEU A 25 -12.26 2.52 -13.01
CA LEU A 25 -13.11 1.33 -12.91
C LEU A 25 -14.57 1.65 -13.20
N VAL A 26 -15.09 2.80 -12.72
CA VAL A 26 -16.45 3.27 -13.07
C VAL A 26 -16.54 3.58 -14.57
N THR A 27 -15.55 4.24 -15.16
CA THR A 27 -15.60 4.59 -16.60
C THR A 27 -15.53 3.34 -17.48
N MET A 28 -14.67 2.36 -17.14
CA MET A 28 -14.64 1.06 -17.81
C MET A 28 -15.97 0.31 -17.70
N GLN A 29 -16.65 0.38 -16.55
CA GLN A 29 -17.97 -0.23 -16.34
C GLN A 29 -19.07 0.45 -17.14
N VAL A 30 -19.10 1.78 -17.16
CA VAL A 30 -20.07 2.55 -17.95
C VAL A 30 -19.87 2.22 -19.43
N PHE A 31 -18.62 2.16 -19.89
CA PHE A 31 -18.28 1.75 -21.24
C PHE A 31 -18.73 0.31 -21.56
N GLU A 32 -18.52 -0.65 -20.65
CA GLU A 32 -19.02 -2.03 -20.77
C GLU A 32 -20.55 -2.07 -20.90
N GLU A 33 -21.28 -1.37 -20.02
CA GLU A 33 -22.75 -1.37 -20.06
C GLU A 33 -23.29 -0.70 -21.33
N ILE A 34 -22.69 0.40 -21.77
CA ILE A 34 -23.07 1.08 -23.03
C ILE A 34 -22.83 0.14 -24.22
N THR A 35 -21.66 -0.47 -24.32
CA THR A 35 -21.33 -1.39 -25.43
C THR A 35 -22.23 -2.63 -25.44
N MET A 36 -22.62 -3.16 -24.27
CA MET A 36 -23.61 -4.24 -24.19
C MET A 36 -25.02 -3.81 -24.59
N ILE A 37 -25.46 -2.61 -24.21
CA ILE A 37 -26.78 -2.10 -24.60
C ILE A 37 -26.84 -1.91 -26.11
N VAL A 38 -25.83 -1.25 -26.70
CA VAL A 38 -25.72 -1.07 -28.15
C VAL A 38 -25.71 -2.42 -28.86
N ALA A 39 -24.92 -3.39 -28.38
CA ALA A 39 -24.89 -4.73 -28.96
C ALA A 39 -26.25 -5.44 -28.93
N ARG A 40 -27.04 -5.30 -27.85
CA ARG A 40 -28.38 -5.91 -27.75
C ARG A 40 -29.38 -5.26 -28.70
N VAL A 41 -29.33 -3.93 -28.84
CA VAL A 41 -30.18 -3.19 -29.77
C VAL A 41 -29.84 -3.60 -31.21
N SER A 42 -28.55 -3.62 -31.58
CA SER A 42 -28.12 -4.03 -32.92
C SER A 42 -28.45 -5.49 -33.27
N LEU A 43 -28.55 -6.38 -32.29
CA LEU A 43 -28.98 -7.78 -32.50
C LEU A 43 -30.50 -7.92 -32.66
N THR A 44 -31.29 -6.91 -32.25
CA THR A 44 -32.76 -6.94 -32.36
C THR A 44 -33.22 -6.37 -33.72
N ASP A 45 -32.41 -5.51 -34.34
CA ASP A 45 -32.66 -4.93 -35.68
C ASP A 45 -32.09 -5.78 -36.84
N SER A 46 -31.33 -6.84 -36.56
CA SER A 46 -30.71 -7.67 -37.60
C SER A 46 -31.64 -8.76 -38.15
N ASP A 47 -32.76 -8.34 -38.76
CA ASP A 47 -33.45 -9.09 -39.82
C ASP A 47 -32.82 -8.83 -41.21
N THR A 48 -31.70 -8.08 -41.25
CA THR A 48 -30.99 -7.73 -42.49
C THR A 48 -29.65 -8.46 -42.56
N GLU A 49 -29.37 -9.09 -43.70
CA GLU A 49 -28.32 -10.07 -44.05
C GLU A 49 -26.83 -9.68 -43.81
N GLY A 50 -26.50 -8.81 -42.86
CA GLY A 50 -25.13 -8.44 -42.52
C GLY A 50 -24.63 -9.21 -41.30
N GLY A 51 -23.92 -10.33 -41.52
CA GLY A 51 -23.29 -11.13 -40.46
C GLY A 51 -22.49 -10.28 -39.46
N GLY A 52 -23.10 -9.98 -38.31
CA GLY A 52 -22.46 -9.23 -37.24
C GLY A 52 -21.17 -9.92 -36.81
N ASN A 53 -20.06 -9.18 -36.82
CA ASN A 53 -18.72 -9.66 -36.48
C ASN A 53 -18.74 -10.53 -35.21
N LEU A 54 -18.70 -11.86 -35.37
CA LEU A 54 -18.66 -12.82 -34.25
C LEU A 54 -17.44 -12.56 -33.34
N SER A 55 -16.39 -11.90 -33.86
CA SER A 55 -15.25 -11.41 -33.10
C SER A 55 -15.63 -10.34 -32.07
N PHE A 56 -16.55 -9.42 -32.40
CA PHE A 56 -17.05 -8.40 -31.48
C PHE A 56 -17.81 -9.04 -30.30
N LEU A 57 -18.62 -10.06 -30.57
CA LEU A 57 -19.30 -10.85 -29.52
C LEU A 57 -18.32 -11.59 -28.61
N ARG A 58 -17.13 -11.99 -29.10
CA ARG A 58 -16.06 -12.58 -28.27
C ARG A 58 -15.43 -11.54 -27.35
N VAL A 59 -15.19 -10.32 -27.84
CA VAL A 59 -14.66 -9.21 -27.04
C VAL A 59 -15.63 -8.83 -25.91
N LEU A 60 -16.93 -8.80 -26.18
CA LEU A 60 -17.95 -8.55 -25.14
C LEU A 60 -17.95 -9.60 -24.01
N ARG A 61 -17.52 -10.84 -24.28
CA ARG A 61 -17.36 -11.86 -23.24
C ARG A 61 -16.17 -11.57 -22.32
N ILE A 62 -15.06 -11.10 -22.89
CA ILE A 62 -13.86 -10.70 -22.13
C ILE A 62 -14.17 -9.49 -21.25
N LEU A 63 -14.98 -8.54 -21.73
CA LEU A 63 -15.38 -7.36 -20.95
C LEU A 63 -16.15 -7.71 -19.67
N ARG A 64 -16.79 -8.89 -19.58
CA ARG A 64 -17.41 -9.36 -18.32
C ARG A 64 -16.39 -9.51 -17.17
N LEU A 65 -15.10 -9.66 -17.48
CA LEU A 65 -14.03 -9.70 -16.47
C LEU A 65 -13.90 -8.35 -15.73
N VAL A 66 -14.29 -7.23 -16.35
CA VAL A 66 -14.34 -5.91 -15.68
C VAL A 66 -15.28 -5.93 -14.46
N ARG A 67 -16.34 -6.75 -14.53
CA ARG A 67 -17.24 -7.00 -13.38
C ARG A 67 -16.56 -7.74 -12.24
N VAL A 68 -15.56 -8.58 -12.52
CA VAL A 68 -14.75 -9.24 -11.49
C VAL A 68 -13.77 -8.24 -10.88
N VAL A 69 -13.15 -7.39 -11.69
CA VAL A 69 -12.22 -6.33 -11.23
C VAL A 69 -12.90 -5.38 -10.23
N ARG A 70 -14.22 -5.16 -10.34
CA ARG A 70 -14.97 -4.36 -9.36
C ARG A 70 -14.98 -4.95 -7.94
N LEU A 71 -14.82 -6.28 -7.81
CA LEU A 71 -14.70 -6.93 -6.51
C LEU A 71 -13.41 -6.52 -5.78
N ALA A 72 -12.40 -6.02 -6.50
CA ALA A 72 -11.23 -5.40 -5.90
C ALA A 72 -11.55 -4.11 -5.09
N ARG A 73 -12.77 -3.56 -5.21
CA ARG A 73 -13.29 -2.55 -4.27
C ARG A 73 -13.44 -3.12 -2.85
N VAL A 74 -13.86 -4.37 -2.71
CA VAL A 74 -14.06 -5.04 -1.42
C VAL A 74 -12.73 -5.23 -0.67
N LEU A 75 -11.65 -5.54 -1.40
CA LEU A 75 -10.29 -5.62 -0.84
C LEU A 75 -9.85 -4.32 -0.15
N ARG A 76 -10.46 -3.18 -0.49
CA ARG A 76 -10.16 -1.86 0.08
C ARG A 76 -11.06 -1.49 1.27
N LEU A 77 -12.25 -2.07 1.34
CA LEU A 77 -13.17 -1.94 2.47
C LEU A 77 -12.64 -2.67 3.70
N VAL A 78 -12.05 -3.85 3.47
CA VAL A 78 -11.46 -4.65 4.54
C VAL A 78 -10.03 -4.18 4.79
N ARG A 79 -9.81 -3.66 5.99
CA ARG A 79 -8.52 -3.10 6.38
C ARG A 79 -7.37 -4.12 6.25
N GLN A 80 -7.58 -5.36 6.68
CA GLN A 80 -6.54 -6.41 6.62
C GLN A 80 -6.13 -6.72 5.17
N LEU A 81 -7.10 -6.85 4.27
CA LEU A 81 -6.85 -7.07 2.84
C LEU A 81 -6.12 -5.89 2.20
N ARG A 82 -6.48 -4.65 2.55
CA ARG A 82 -5.76 -3.46 2.08
C ARG A 82 -4.29 -3.47 2.50
N THR A 83 -4.00 -3.83 3.74
CA THR A 83 -2.62 -3.90 4.24
C THR A 83 -1.82 -4.93 3.44
N LEU A 84 -2.36 -6.13 3.24
CA LEU A 84 -1.73 -7.17 2.40
C LEU A 84 -1.48 -6.71 0.97
N VAL A 85 -2.46 -6.09 0.31
CA VAL A 85 -2.32 -5.57 -1.05
C VAL A 85 -1.28 -4.44 -1.11
N THR A 86 -1.16 -3.63 -0.06
CA THR A 86 -0.17 -2.55 0.01
C THR A 86 1.25 -3.12 0.17
N SER A 87 1.42 -4.16 0.99
CA SER A 87 2.69 -4.89 1.11
C SER A 87 3.08 -5.57 -0.20
N ILE A 88 2.16 -6.31 -0.83
CA ILE A 88 2.39 -6.93 -2.14
C ILE A 88 2.73 -5.87 -3.19
N GLY A 89 2.04 -4.74 -3.21
CA GLY A 89 2.31 -3.64 -4.12
C GLY A 89 3.71 -3.05 -3.94
N ALA A 90 4.17 -2.92 -2.70
CA ALA A 90 5.53 -2.47 -2.40
C ALA A 90 6.58 -3.46 -2.89
N SER A 91 6.37 -4.77 -2.68
CA SER A 91 7.26 -5.81 -3.20
C SER A 91 7.22 -5.86 -4.74
N LEU A 92 6.06 -5.74 -5.37
CA LEU A 92 5.93 -5.74 -6.83
C LEU A 92 6.72 -4.61 -7.48
N GLN A 93 6.89 -3.47 -6.81
CA GLN A 93 7.69 -2.36 -7.34
C GLN A 93 9.17 -2.72 -7.46
N SER A 94 9.76 -3.40 -6.48
CA SER A 94 11.15 -3.86 -6.58
C SER A 94 11.29 -4.97 -7.62
N LEU A 95 10.33 -5.89 -7.68
CA LEU A 95 10.30 -6.95 -8.68
C LEU A 95 10.13 -6.42 -10.10
N ALA A 96 9.39 -5.33 -10.30
CA ALA A 96 9.16 -4.75 -11.61
C ALA A 96 10.46 -4.32 -12.29
N TRP A 97 11.41 -3.77 -11.54
CA TRP A 97 12.73 -3.41 -12.07
C TRP A 97 13.52 -4.62 -12.53
N THR A 98 13.50 -5.70 -11.75
CA THR A 98 14.20 -6.93 -12.12
C THR A 98 13.53 -7.63 -13.30
N VAL A 99 12.19 -7.64 -13.36
CA VAL A 99 11.45 -8.15 -14.52
C VAL A 99 11.77 -7.32 -15.76
N MET A 100 11.83 -5.99 -15.65
CA MET A 100 12.25 -5.13 -16.77
C MET A 100 13.67 -5.46 -17.25
N LEU A 101 14.62 -5.68 -16.33
CA LEU A 101 15.98 -6.09 -16.67
C LEU A 101 15.99 -7.44 -17.41
N ILE A 102 15.22 -8.42 -16.93
CA ILE A 102 15.10 -9.74 -17.58
C ILE A 102 14.51 -9.59 -18.99
N VAL A 103 13.43 -8.83 -19.15
CA VAL A 103 12.81 -8.59 -20.46
C VAL A 103 13.78 -7.90 -21.41
N PHE A 104 14.57 -6.93 -20.93
CA PHE A 104 15.58 -6.26 -21.73
C PHE A 104 16.66 -7.24 -22.21
N ILE A 105 17.16 -8.11 -21.34
CA ILE A 105 18.15 -9.12 -21.72
C ILE A 105 17.57 -10.13 -22.71
N ILE A 106 16.34 -10.62 -22.48
CA ILE A 106 15.63 -11.50 -23.42
C ILE A 106 15.50 -10.82 -24.78
N TYR A 107 15.19 -9.54 -24.83
CA TYR A 107 15.06 -8.79 -26.07
C TYR A 107 16.39 -8.69 -26.83
N VAL A 108 17.48 -8.31 -26.15
CA VAL A 108 18.81 -8.19 -26.77
C VAL A 108 19.31 -9.55 -27.29
N VAL A 109 19.21 -10.59 -26.47
CA VAL A 109 19.62 -11.95 -26.85
C VAL A 109 18.69 -12.52 -27.93
N GLY A 110 17.40 -12.18 -27.88
CA GLY A 110 16.40 -12.53 -28.89
C GLY A 110 16.71 -11.93 -30.26
N ILE A 111 17.17 -10.67 -30.31
CA ILE A 111 17.64 -10.05 -31.56
C ILE A 111 18.83 -10.83 -32.11
N TYR A 112 19.83 -11.12 -31.28
CA TYR A 112 21.02 -11.86 -31.70
C TYR A 112 20.67 -13.21 -32.34
N PHE A 113 19.85 -14.03 -31.68
CA PHE A 113 19.47 -15.34 -32.22
C PHE A 113 18.57 -15.25 -33.46
N THR A 114 17.68 -14.25 -33.51
CA THR A 114 16.85 -14.03 -34.70
C THR A 114 17.72 -13.67 -35.89
N GLN A 115 18.71 -12.79 -35.71
CA GLN A 115 19.65 -12.41 -36.76
C GLN A 115 20.52 -13.59 -37.19
N LEU A 116 21.01 -14.38 -36.23
CA LEU A 116 21.81 -15.56 -36.49
C LEU A 116 21.05 -16.56 -37.38
N VAL A 117 19.85 -16.96 -36.98
CA VAL A 117 19.02 -17.90 -37.76
C VAL A 117 18.58 -17.30 -39.09
N THR A 118 18.30 -16.00 -39.15
CA THR A 118 17.97 -15.34 -40.42
C THR A 118 19.14 -15.35 -41.39
N ASN A 119 20.37 -15.11 -40.91
CA ASN A 119 21.57 -15.12 -41.74
C ASN A 119 21.85 -16.51 -42.32
N GLU A 120 21.72 -17.56 -41.50
CA GLU A 120 21.85 -18.95 -41.95
C GLU A 120 20.77 -19.33 -42.97
N ARG A 121 19.52 -18.89 -42.77
CA ARG A 121 18.43 -19.15 -43.74
C ARG A 121 18.63 -18.45 -45.08
N ILE A 122 19.26 -17.29 -45.11
CA ILE A 122 19.56 -16.56 -46.35
C ILE A 122 20.70 -17.23 -47.13
N GLY A 123 21.68 -17.80 -46.42
CA GLY A 123 22.81 -18.51 -47.02
C GLY A 123 22.52 -19.97 -47.43
N ALA A 124 21.46 -20.56 -46.88
CA ALA A 124 21.13 -21.98 -47.08
C ALA A 124 20.55 -22.31 -48.46
N THR A 125 20.89 -23.50 -48.96
CA THR A 125 20.30 -24.10 -50.16
C THR A 125 18.89 -24.63 -49.90
N ALA A 126 18.12 -24.92 -50.96
CA ALA A 126 16.76 -25.43 -50.84
C ALA A 126 16.66 -26.77 -50.08
N ALA A 127 17.70 -27.62 -50.15
CA ALA A 127 17.76 -28.88 -49.40
C ALA A 127 18.05 -28.66 -47.90
N GLU A 128 18.88 -27.68 -47.56
CA GLU A 128 19.19 -27.32 -46.16
C GLU A 128 18.02 -26.59 -45.49
N LEU A 129 17.23 -25.83 -46.25
CA LEU A 129 15.99 -25.19 -45.79
C LEU A 129 14.92 -26.20 -45.37
N ASP A 130 14.90 -27.39 -45.98
CA ASP A 130 13.97 -28.48 -45.63
C ASP A 130 14.50 -29.36 -44.48
N SER A 131 15.74 -29.15 -44.03
CA SER A 131 16.29 -29.92 -42.92
C SER A 131 15.50 -29.72 -41.62
N GLN A 132 15.40 -30.79 -40.81
CA GLN A 132 14.64 -30.77 -39.56
C GLN A 132 15.19 -29.71 -38.59
N ASN A 133 16.52 -29.56 -38.51
CA ASN A 133 17.17 -28.58 -37.64
C ASN A 133 16.84 -27.14 -38.08
N MET A 134 16.88 -26.84 -39.38
CA MET A 134 16.50 -25.52 -39.91
C MET A 134 15.03 -25.19 -39.66
N GLN A 135 14.12 -26.15 -39.81
CA GLN A 135 12.71 -25.96 -39.48
C GLN A 135 12.50 -25.70 -37.97
N MET A 136 13.25 -26.38 -37.11
CA MET A 136 13.20 -26.19 -35.67
C MET A 136 13.74 -24.80 -35.27
N MET A 137 14.87 -24.39 -35.83
CA MET A 137 15.43 -23.04 -35.64
C MET A 137 14.47 -21.96 -36.15
N ALA A 138 13.83 -22.15 -37.31
CA ALA A 138 12.83 -21.21 -37.82
C ALA A 138 11.56 -21.14 -36.95
N ARG A 139 11.18 -22.26 -36.31
CA ARG A 139 10.03 -22.30 -35.41
C ARG A 139 10.27 -21.50 -34.13
N TYR A 140 11.44 -21.64 -33.52
CA TYR A 140 11.75 -21.00 -32.23
C TYR A 140 12.39 -19.62 -32.38
N PHE A 141 13.26 -19.43 -33.38
CA PHE A 141 14.06 -18.22 -33.57
C PHE A 141 13.79 -17.48 -34.89
N GLY A 142 12.80 -17.90 -35.69
CA GLY A 142 12.55 -17.30 -37.00
C GLY A 142 11.98 -15.88 -37.00
N THR A 143 11.44 -15.42 -35.87
CA THR A 143 10.93 -14.05 -35.68
C THR A 143 11.27 -13.58 -34.28
N LEU A 144 11.48 -12.28 -34.10
CA LEU A 144 11.87 -11.70 -32.81
C LEU A 144 10.93 -12.07 -31.66
N GLU A 145 9.61 -12.04 -31.89
CA GLU A 145 8.62 -12.41 -30.88
C GLU A 145 8.77 -13.87 -30.41
N ARG A 146 9.02 -14.79 -31.36
CA ARG A 146 9.19 -16.22 -31.09
C ARG A 146 10.52 -16.48 -30.38
N SER A 147 11.58 -15.78 -30.78
CA SER A 147 12.88 -15.83 -30.11
C SER A 147 12.76 -15.39 -28.66
N CYS A 148 12.12 -14.24 -28.40
CA CYS A 148 11.87 -13.75 -27.05
C CYS A 148 11.02 -14.75 -26.23
N LEU A 149 9.98 -15.32 -26.83
CA LEU A 149 9.14 -16.32 -26.17
C LEU A 149 9.90 -17.61 -25.85
N SER A 150 10.76 -18.07 -26.76
CA SER A 150 11.53 -19.30 -26.62
C SER A 150 12.63 -19.17 -25.57
N LEU A 151 13.28 -18.00 -25.52
CA LEU A 151 14.22 -17.62 -24.44
C LEU A 151 13.51 -17.50 -23.09
N PHE A 152 12.29 -16.95 -23.05
CA PHE A 152 11.50 -16.96 -21.83
C PHE A 152 11.10 -18.40 -21.41
N GLN A 153 10.74 -19.26 -22.36
CA GLN A 153 10.40 -20.66 -22.13
C GLN A 153 11.58 -21.46 -21.58
N SER A 154 12.81 -21.16 -22.01
CA SER A 154 14.01 -21.87 -21.55
C SER A 154 14.37 -21.56 -20.10
N ILE A 155 14.11 -20.34 -19.62
CA ILE A 155 14.35 -19.95 -18.21
C ILE A 155 13.18 -20.31 -17.29
N SER A 156 11.96 -20.43 -17.81
CA SER A 156 10.75 -20.76 -17.04
C SER A 156 10.45 -22.27 -16.97
N GLY A 157 11.25 -23.10 -17.64
CA GLY A 157 11.06 -24.55 -17.67
C GLY A 157 10.00 -25.03 -18.66
N GLY A 158 9.56 -24.19 -19.59
CA GLY A 158 8.60 -24.57 -20.63
C GLY A 158 9.19 -25.46 -21.72
N VAL A 159 10.43 -25.17 -22.17
CA VAL A 159 11.19 -25.98 -23.13
C VAL A 159 12.59 -26.15 -22.59
N GLY A 160 13.14 -27.36 -22.66
CA GLY A 160 14.53 -27.60 -22.24
C GLY A 160 15.49 -26.76 -23.09
N TRP A 161 16.38 -26.01 -22.43
CA TRP A 161 17.37 -25.16 -23.11
C TRP A 161 18.29 -25.97 -24.04
N GLU A 162 18.56 -27.23 -23.72
CA GLU A 162 19.32 -28.17 -24.55
C GLU A 162 18.66 -28.39 -25.92
N PHE A 163 17.33 -28.58 -25.96
CA PHE A 163 16.58 -28.76 -27.21
C PHE A 163 16.63 -27.53 -28.11
N LEU A 164 16.67 -26.34 -27.52
CA LEU A 164 16.81 -25.09 -28.26
C LEU A 164 18.24 -24.91 -28.77
N LEU A 165 19.23 -25.32 -27.97
CA LEU A 165 20.64 -25.10 -28.27
C LEU A 165 21.22 -26.09 -29.29
N HIS A 166 20.80 -27.36 -29.25
CA HIS A 166 21.34 -28.42 -30.10
C HIS A 166 21.37 -28.08 -31.60
N PRO A 167 20.27 -27.65 -32.25
CA PRO A 167 20.31 -27.31 -33.67
C PRO A 167 21.16 -26.08 -33.99
N LEU A 168 21.34 -25.15 -33.03
CA LEU A 168 22.22 -24.00 -33.21
C LEU A 168 23.71 -24.38 -33.12
N MET A 169 24.05 -25.40 -32.33
CA MET A 169 25.43 -25.87 -32.21
C MET A 169 25.89 -26.66 -33.43
N GLU A 170 25.02 -27.51 -33.96
CA GLU A 170 25.35 -28.40 -35.09
C GLU A 170 25.45 -27.64 -36.42
N ASP A 171 24.47 -26.78 -36.71
CA ASP A 171 24.35 -26.18 -38.04
C ASP A 171 25.02 -24.81 -38.16
N VAL A 172 25.22 -24.09 -37.05
CA VAL A 172 25.76 -22.72 -37.07
C VAL A 172 27.19 -22.69 -36.55
N SER A 173 27.36 -22.89 -35.24
CA SER A 173 28.68 -22.91 -34.62
C SER A 173 28.60 -23.38 -33.17
N TRP A 174 29.58 -24.16 -32.76
CA TRP A 174 29.74 -24.56 -31.35
C TRP A 174 29.92 -23.36 -30.40
N PHE A 175 30.43 -22.22 -30.88
CA PHE A 175 30.65 -21.00 -30.08
C PHE A 175 29.35 -20.35 -29.57
N VAL A 176 28.20 -20.75 -30.11
CA VAL A 176 26.89 -20.29 -29.66
C VAL A 176 26.53 -20.87 -28.28
N ALA A 177 27.05 -22.07 -27.97
CA ALA A 177 26.80 -22.78 -26.71
C ALA A 177 27.20 -22.00 -25.45
N PRO A 178 28.44 -21.48 -25.31
CA PRO A 178 28.81 -20.70 -24.13
C PRO A 178 27.97 -19.41 -23.99
N LEU A 179 27.59 -18.76 -25.09
CA LEU A 179 26.76 -17.55 -25.05
C LEU A 179 25.34 -17.86 -24.55
N PHE A 180 24.71 -18.91 -25.09
CA PHE A 180 23.37 -19.33 -24.66
C PHE A 180 23.39 -19.77 -23.18
N THR A 181 24.41 -20.52 -22.79
CA THR A 181 24.57 -21.01 -21.41
C THR A 181 24.79 -19.86 -20.43
N LEU A 182 25.59 -18.86 -20.80
CA LEU A 182 25.81 -17.66 -19.98
C LEU A 182 24.50 -16.87 -19.81
N TYR A 183 23.70 -16.75 -20.88
CA TYR A 183 22.36 -16.14 -20.81
C TYR A 183 21.45 -16.86 -19.81
N ILE A 184 21.40 -18.20 -19.87
CA ILE A 184 20.59 -19.02 -18.96
C ILE A 184 21.07 -18.83 -17.52
N ALA A 185 22.38 -18.95 -17.28
CA ALA A 185 22.96 -18.79 -15.95
C ALA A 185 22.65 -17.40 -15.37
N PHE A 186 22.89 -16.33 -16.13
CA PHE A 186 22.59 -14.96 -15.70
C PHE A 186 21.09 -14.77 -15.42
N SER A 187 20.22 -15.23 -16.32
CA SER A 187 18.78 -15.06 -16.19
C SER A 187 18.19 -15.84 -15.01
N LEU A 188 18.69 -17.05 -14.76
CA LEU A 188 18.32 -17.84 -13.59
C LEU A 188 18.81 -17.20 -12.29
N LEU A 189 20.05 -16.69 -12.24
CA LEU A 189 20.53 -15.93 -11.07
C LEU A 189 19.70 -14.67 -10.83
N ALA A 190 19.37 -13.91 -11.88
CA ALA A 190 18.51 -12.74 -11.77
C ALA A 190 17.10 -13.12 -11.29
N MET A 191 16.51 -14.19 -11.81
CA MET A 191 15.21 -14.71 -11.36
C MET A 191 15.27 -15.22 -9.90
N MET A 192 16.36 -15.86 -9.49
CA MET A 192 16.57 -16.24 -8.09
C MET A 192 16.72 -15.01 -7.19
N ASN A 193 17.31 -13.92 -7.68
CA ASN A 193 17.37 -12.65 -6.94
C ASN A 193 15.99 -11.99 -6.80
N VAL A 194 15.09 -12.14 -7.79
CA VAL A 194 13.66 -11.76 -7.68
C VAL A 194 13.00 -12.53 -6.54
N VAL A 195 13.13 -13.86 -6.56
CA VAL A 195 12.51 -14.74 -5.56
C VAL A 195 13.08 -14.47 -4.17
N THR A 196 14.40 -14.37 -4.05
CA THR A 196 15.10 -14.04 -2.81
C THR A 196 14.67 -12.67 -2.29
N GLY A 197 14.49 -11.68 -3.16
CA GLY A 197 13.99 -10.36 -2.78
C GLY A 197 12.61 -10.43 -2.11
N VAL A 198 11.68 -11.26 -2.62
CA VAL A 198 10.37 -11.47 -2.00
C VAL A 198 10.49 -12.15 -0.63
N PHE A 199 11.32 -13.18 -0.52
CA PHE A 199 11.50 -13.89 0.75
C PHE A 199 12.19 -13.03 1.80
N VAL A 200 13.22 -12.27 1.41
CA VAL A 200 13.94 -11.35 2.30
C VAL A 200 13.01 -10.23 2.77
N GLU A 201 12.22 -9.62 1.89
CA GLU A 201 11.24 -8.61 2.28
C GLU A 201 10.20 -9.19 3.26
N SER A 202 9.70 -10.40 2.99
CA SER A 202 8.77 -11.08 3.88
C SER A 202 9.39 -11.39 5.25
N ALA A 203 10.66 -11.82 5.30
CA ALA A 203 11.37 -12.11 6.53
C ALA A 203 11.72 -10.84 7.33
N LEU A 204 12.11 -9.76 6.63
CA LEU A 204 12.34 -8.46 7.25
C LEU A 204 11.05 -7.88 7.83
N GLN A 205 9.92 -8.03 7.11
CA GLN A 205 8.64 -7.56 7.61
C GLN A 205 8.15 -8.37 8.81
N SER A 206 8.26 -9.71 8.81
CA SER A 206 7.86 -10.52 9.97
C SER A 206 8.70 -10.21 11.20
N THR A 207 10.03 -10.05 11.04
CA THR A 207 10.91 -9.72 12.18
C THR A 207 10.67 -8.32 12.74
N ALA A 208 10.21 -7.37 11.92
CA ALA A 208 9.83 -6.04 12.39
C ALA A 208 8.54 -6.09 13.21
N GLU A 209 7.51 -6.81 12.72
CA GLU A 209 6.24 -6.99 13.43
C GLU A 209 6.46 -7.71 14.78
N ASP A 210 7.23 -8.80 14.80
CA ASP A 210 7.53 -9.56 16.02
C ASP A 210 8.27 -8.72 17.09
N LYS A 211 9.18 -7.82 16.66
CA LYS A 211 9.92 -6.92 17.57
C LYS A 211 9.02 -5.86 18.19
N GLU A 212 8.10 -5.28 17.42
CA GLU A 212 7.13 -4.30 17.92
C GLU A 212 6.17 -4.96 18.92
N ASP A 213 5.69 -6.16 18.62
CA ASP A 213 4.80 -6.91 19.50
C ASP A 213 5.52 -7.31 20.80
N CYS A 214 6.75 -7.82 20.73
CA CYS A 214 7.53 -8.18 21.92
C CYS A 214 7.81 -6.97 22.81
N PHE A 215 8.17 -5.83 22.23
CA PHE A 215 8.35 -4.57 22.96
C PHE A 215 7.07 -4.13 23.67
N ALA A 216 5.94 -4.17 22.97
CA ALA A 216 4.66 -3.77 23.53
C ALA A 216 4.28 -4.62 24.75
N HIS A 217 4.47 -5.93 24.67
CA HIS A 217 4.23 -6.85 25.78
C HIS A 217 5.16 -6.57 26.97
N GLN A 218 6.47 -6.46 26.74
CA GLN A 218 7.42 -6.20 27.83
C GLN A 218 7.17 -4.87 28.55
N LEU A 219 6.80 -3.83 27.81
CA LEU A 219 6.47 -2.53 28.39
C LEU A 219 5.12 -2.57 29.12
N PHE A 220 4.14 -3.30 28.59
CA PHE A 220 2.84 -3.51 29.24
C PHE A 220 3.01 -4.25 30.57
N ASP A 221 3.76 -5.34 30.59
CA ASP A 221 4.01 -6.14 31.80
C ASP A 221 4.73 -5.29 32.87
N LEU A 222 5.73 -4.49 32.47
CA LEU A 222 6.47 -3.62 33.38
C LEU A 222 5.57 -2.56 34.06
N ILE A 223 4.67 -1.96 33.30
CA ILE A 223 3.77 -0.91 33.81
C ILE A 223 2.67 -1.53 34.67
N THR A 224 2.12 -2.68 34.25
CA THR A 224 1.06 -3.39 34.98
C THR A 224 1.55 -3.95 36.32
N GLU A 225 2.83 -4.33 36.44
CA GLU A 225 3.46 -4.71 37.71
C GLU A 225 3.39 -3.60 38.78
N HIS A 226 3.25 -2.33 38.36
CA HIS A 226 3.18 -1.15 39.22
C HIS A 226 1.79 -0.48 39.20
N ASP A 227 0.81 -1.13 38.58
CA ASP A 227 -0.60 -0.72 38.57
C ASP A 227 -1.35 -1.48 39.67
N GLU A 228 -1.32 -0.94 40.89
CA GLU A 228 -1.99 -1.54 42.07
C GLU A 228 -3.53 -1.53 41.94
N ASP A 229 -4.08 -0.57 41.19
CA ASP A 229 -5.52 -0.34 41.07
C ASP A 229 -6.14 -1.11 39.88
N HIS A 230 -5.30 -1.68 39.00
CA HIS A 230 -5.68 -2.40 37.79
C HIS A 230 -6.66 -1.61 36.90
N ASP A 231 -6.56 -0.28 36.91
CA ASP A 231 -7.49 0.59 36.21
C ASP A 231 -7.06 0.81 34.74
N GLY A 232 -5.90 0.27 34.34
CA GLY A 232 -5.35 0.39 33.01
C GLY A 232 -4.82 1.80 32.70
N GLN A 233 -4.63 2.62 33.74
CA GLN A 233 -4.10 3.98 33.66
C GLN A 233 -2.71 4.05 34.30
N LEU A 234 -1.91 4.96 33.75
CA LEU A 234 -0.59 5.32 34.23
C LEU A 234 -0.68 6.72 34.82
N SER A 235 -0.55 6.80 36.14
CA SER A 235 -0.49 8.07 36.87
C SER A 235 0.94 8.65 36.86
N GLU A 236 1.09 9.97 36.87
CA GLU A 236 2.39 10.65 36.98
C GLU A 236 3.24 10.15 38.16
N PRO A 237 2.71 9.99 39.40
CA PRO A 237 3.49 9.42 40.50
C PRO A 237 3.94 7.98 40.28
N VAL A 238 3.13 7.15 39.61
CA VAL A 238 3.48 5.76 39.26
C VAL A 238 4.60 5.76 38.22
N LEU A 239 4.54 6.64 37.22
CA LEU A 239 5.62 6.79 36.25
C LEU A 239 6.92 7.25 36.93
N GLU A 240 6.85 8.21 37.86
CA GLU A 240 8.03 8.65 38.62
C GLU A 240 8.63 7.51 39.45
N LEU A 241 7.79 6.63 40.02
CA LEU A 241 8.25 5.43 40.72
C LEU A 241 9.00 4.47 39.76
N ILE A 242 8.43 4.19 38.58
CA ILE A 242 9.04 3.33 37.55
C ILE A 242 10.36 3.92 37.04
N VAL A 243 10.44 5.25 36.93
CA VAL A 243 11.62 5.96 36.42
C VAL A 243 12.70 6.18 37.50
N THR A 244 12.36 6.02 38.78
CA THR A 244 13.30 6.18 39.90
C THR A 244 13.82 4.85 40.44
N LYS A 245 13.01 3.78 40.38
CA LYS A 245 13.38 2.46 40.89
C LYS A 245 14.46 1.83 39.98
N PRO A 246 15.62 1.41 40.53
CA PRO A 246 16.76 1.00 39.71
C PRO A 246 16.50 -0.26 38.86
N GLU A 247 15.69 -1.19 39.36
CA GLU A 247 15.31 -2.42 38.64
C GLU A 247 14.47 -2.13 37.38
N THR A 248 13.52 -1.20 37.48
CA THR A 248 12.63 -0.82 36.37
C THR A 248 13.32 0.09 35.37
N VAL A 249 14.25 0.94 35.84
CA VAL A 249 15.12 1.75 34.96
C VAL A 249 15.99 0.86 34.08
N GLN A 250 16.62 -0.19 34.62
CA GLN A 250 17.39 -1.14 33.81
C GLN A 250 16.52 -1.83 32.74
N ARG A 251 15.27 -2.20 33.08
CA ARG A 251 14.33 -2.78 32.12
C ARG A 251 13.90 -1.79 31.05
N LEU A 252 13.66 -0.52 31.40
CA LEU A 252 13.36 0.56 30.44
C LEU A 252 14.54 0.83 29.50
N GLU A 253 15.76 0.83 30.04
CA GLU A 253 16.98 0.98 29.24
C GLU A 253 17.19 -0.20 28.29
N ALA A 254 16.88 -1.43 28.71
CA ALA A 254 16.88 -2.60 27.83
C ALA A 254 15.86 -2.50 26.68
N LEU A 255 14.79 -1.72 26.88
CA LEU A 255 13.79 -1.39 25.85
C LEU A 255 14.16 -0.18 24.98
N ASP A 256 15.35 0.41 25.19
CA ASP A 256 15.86 1.62 24.54
C ASP A 256 15.02 2.89 24.85
N ILE A 257 14.38 2.90 26.02
CA ILE A 257 13.61 4.04 26.54
C ILE A 257 14.40 4.72 27.65
N ASN A 258 14.92 5.91 27.36
CA ASN A 258 15.53 6.74 28.40
C ASN A 258 14.46 7.31 29.35
N THR A 259 14.78 7.38 30.63
CA THR A 259 13.97 7.99 31.70
C THR A 259 13.44 9.38 31.37
N THR A 260 14.28 10.21 30.75
CA THR A 260 13.92 11.57 30.31
C THR A 260 12.94 11.55 29.14
N LYS A 261 13.10 10.60 28.20
CA LYS A 261 12.17 10.42 27.07
C LYS A 261 10.80 9.98 27.58
N ALA A 262 10.74 9.05 28.53
CA ALA A 262 9.49 8.59 29.13
C ALA A 262 8.71 9.74 29.81
N ARG A 263 9.39 10.56 30.62
CA ARG A 263 8.79 11.73 31.30
C ARG A 263 8.28 12.77 30.30
N ASN A 264 9.05 13.06 29.25
CA ASN A 264 8.64 14.00 28.21
C ASN A 264 7.46 13.47 27.40
N LEU A 265 7.42 12.17 27.10
CA LEU A 265 6.29 11.53 26.44
C LEU A 265 5.02 11.62 27.25
N PHE A 266 5.09 11.35 28.55
CA PHE A 266 3.94 11.44 29.45
C PHE A 266 3.34 12.84 29.42
N LYS A 267 4.18 13.87 29.59
CA LYS A 267 3.75 15.29 29.53
C LYS A 267 3.21 15.69 28.16
N LEU A 268 3.68 15.06 27.09
CA LEU A 268 3.21 15.33 25.73
C LEU A 268 1.83 14.71 25.46
N ILE A 269 1.56 13.53 26.04
CA ILE A 269 0.28 12.82 25.91
C ILE A 269 -0.77 13.41 26.83
N ASP A 270 -0.39 13.81 28.06
CA ASP A 270 -1.28 14.46 29.03
C ASP A 270 -1.56 15.93 28.68
N ILE A 271 -2.22 16.13 27.54
CA ILE A 271 -2.63 17.46 27.05
C ILE A 271 -3.61 18.13 28.03
N GLU A 272 -4.35 17.34 28.79
CA GLU A 272 -5.40 17.82 29.70
C GLU A 272 -4.86 18.15 31.10
N ARG A 273 -3.59 17.83 31.37
CA ARG A 273 -2.97 17.95 32.70
C ARG A 273 -3.77 17.24 33.78
N THR A 274 -4.33 16.09 33.41
CA THR A 274 -5.07 15.23 34.32
C THR A 274 -4.16 14.49 35.27
N GLY A 275 -2.87 14.36 34.94
CA GLY A 275 -1.90 13.57 35.71
C GLY A 275 -2.04 12.06 35.51
N VAL A 276 -2.91 11.62 34.60
CA VAL A 276 -3.21 10.21 34.27
C VAL A 276 -3.34 10.03 32.77
N ILE A 277 -2.75 8.96 32.23
CA ILE A 277 -2.87 8.58 30.81
C ILE A 277 -3.13 7.08 30.70
N SER A 278 -3.78 6.59 29.65
CA SER A 278 -3.92 5.14 29.49
C SER A 278 -2.58 4.46 29.18
N ILE A 279 -2.35 3.29 29.76
CA ILE A 279 -1.12 2.49 29.53
C ILE A 279 -0.94 2.21 28.03
N THR A 280 -2.03 1.86 27.35
CA THR A 280 -2.04 1.62 25.90
C THR A 280 -1.64 2.85 25.07
N SER A 281 -2.07 4.05 25.48
CA SER A 281 -1.68 5.30 24.81
C SER A 281 -0.20 5.60 25.01
N PHE A 282 0.32 5.33 26.21
CA PHE A 282 1.73 5.49 26.52
C PHE A 282 2.60 4.53 25.69
N ILE A 283 2.28 3.23 25.68
CA ILE A 283 3.00 2.22 24.87
C ILE A 283 2.96 2.57 23.39
N GLN A 284 1.80 3.00 22.87
CA GLN A 284 1.67 3.38 21.47
C GLN A 284 2.55 4.59 21.13
N ALA A 285 2.66 5.55 22.04
CA ALA A 285 3.55 6.69 21.85
C ALA A 285 5.03 6.27 21.92
N CYS A 286 5.41 5.35 22.82
CA CYS A 286 6.75 4.77 22.88
C CYS A 286 7.13 4.00 21.60
N LEU A 287 6.21 3.17 21.07
CA LEU A 287 6.37 2.46 19.79
C LEU A 287 6.59 3.42 18.62
N ARG A 288 5.83 4.53 18.58
CA ARG A 288 5.95 5.55 17.53
C ARG A 288 7.26 6.31 17.59
N LEU A 289 7.80 6.51 18.80
CA LEU A 289 9.08 7.19 19.00
C LEU A 289 10.28 6.33 18.58
N ARG A 290 10.13 5.00 18.66
CA ARG A 290 11.17 4.03 18.25
C ARG A 290 11.19 3.75 16.74
N GLY A 291 10.12 4.11 16.01
CA GLY A 291 10.04 4.03 14.56
C GLY A 291 11.00 5.00 13.83
N ALA A 292 11.23 4.77 12.53
CA ALA A 292 12.19 5.52 11.72
C ALA A 292 12.03 7.05 11.88
N ALA A 293 13.15 7.74 12.12
CA ALA A 293 13.35 9.12 12.60
C ALA A 293 12.49 10.26 12.01
N ARG A 294 11.68 10.03 10.96
CA ARG A 294 10.68 11.01 10.45
C ARG A 294 9.38 11.04 11.25
N SER A 295 9.10 10.06 12.11
CA SER A 295 7.88 10.06 12.94
C SER A 295 7.98 10.94 14.17
N ILE A 296 9.19 11.22 14.69
CA ILE A 296 9.38 12.01 15.92
C ILE A 296 8.93 13.45 15.69
N ASP A 297 9.47 14.14 14.68
CA ASP A 297 9.10 15.53 14.41
C ASP A 297 7.63 15.68 14.07
N VAL A 298 7.06 14.75 13.27
CA VAL A 298 5.65 14.77 12.91
C VAL A 298 4.75 14.49 14.12
N THR A 299 5.13 13.57 15.00
CA THR A 299 4.34 13.23 16.19
C THR A 299 4.40 14.36 17.20
N THR A 300 5.59 14.89 17.47
CA THR A 300 5.78 16.09 18.30
C THR A 300 4.98 17.26 17.74
N MET A 301 5.06 17.52 16.42
CA MET A 301 4.29 18.55 15.75
C MET A 301 2.77 18.29 15.80
N MET A 302 2.31 17.04 15.71
CA MET A 302 0.89 16.69 15.86
C MET A 302 0.39 16.97 17.29
N PHE A 303 1.20 16.67 18.30
CA PHE A 303 0.88 16.97 19.69
C PHE A 303 0.90 18.48 19.95
N GLU A 304 1.90 19.19 19.45
CA GLU A 304 1.97 20.65 19.50
C GLU A 304 0.78 21.30 18.77
N GLN A 305 0.38 20.78 17.61
CA GLN A 305 -0.78 21.26 16.87
C GLN A 305 -2.07 21.06 17.66
N LYS A 306 -2.27 19.88 18.27
CA LYS A 306 -3.45 19.61 19.12
C LYS A 306 -3.48 20.53 20.33
N ARG A 307 -2.33 20.73 20.97
CA ARG A 307 -2.17 21.66 22.09
C ARG A 307 -2.52 23.09 21.68
N PHE A 308 -1.95 23.56 20.56
CA PHE A 308 -2.22 24.88 20.02
C PHE A 308 -3.70 25.08 19.68
N LEU A 309 -4.36 24.09 19.08
CA LEU A 309 -5.80 24.15 18.79
C LEU A 309 -6.64 24.30 20.06
N LYS A 310 -6.29 23.58 21.13
CA LYS A 310 -7.03 23.65 22.41
C LYS A 310 -6.80 24.98 23.12
N GLU A 311 -5.56 25.46 23.15
CA GLU A 311 -5.21 26.79 23.69
C GLU A 311 -5.90 27.92 22.91
N TRP A 312 -5.94 27.80 21.57
CA TRP A 312 -6.64 28.73 20.68
C TRP A 312 -8.14 28.75 20.92
N GLN A 313 -8.79 27.59 21.07
CA GLN A 313 -10.22 27.50 21.39
C GLN A 313 -10.53 28.16 22.74
N ALA A 314 -9.71 27.92 23.75
CA ALA A 314 -9.88 28.55 25.06
C ALA A 314 -9.67 30.08 25.00
N HIS A 315 -8.73 30.55 24.17
CA HIS A 315 -8.51 31.98 23.96
C HIS A 315 -9.67 32.63 23.19
N ALA A 316 -10.18 31.97 22.15
CA ALA A 316 -11.34 32.44 21.39
C ALA A 316 -12.59 32.57 22.26
N ALA A 317 -12.85 31.60 23.14
CA ALA A 317 -13.97 31.66 24.08
C ALA A 317 -13.85 32.84 25.07
N ARG A 318 -12.64 33.11 25.59
CA ARG A 318 -12.39 34.28 26.45
C ARG A 318 -12.55 35.61 25.71
N MET A 319 -12.14 35.66 24.45
CA MET A 319 -12.32 36.83 23.60
C MET A 319 -13.80 37.10 23.31
N GLU A 320 -14.60 36.06 23.01
CA GLU A 320 -16.05 36.19 22.87
C GLU A 320 -16.70 36.71 24.15
N GLU A 321 -16.30 36.20 25.32
CA GLU A 321 -16.82 36.66 26.61
C GLU A 321 -16.48 38.14 26.89
N LEU A 322 -15.25 38.57 26.57
CA LEU A 322 -14.83 39.97 26.72
C LEU A 322 -15.55 40.91 25.74
N VAL A 323 -15.77 40.48 24.50
CA VAL A 323 -16.53 41.25 23.50
C VAL A 323 -17.98 41.43 23.97
N VAL A 324 -18.62 40.39 24.50
CA VAL A 324 -19.99 40.47 25.05
C VAL A 324 -20.07 41.42 26.24
N ARG A 325 -19.04 41.47 27.11
CA ARG A 325 -19.00 42.38 28.26
C ARG A 325 -18.73 43.85 27.88
N LEU A 326 -18.02 44.09 26.77
CA LEU A 326 -17.67 45.43 26.30
C LEU A 326 -18.72 46.06 25.39
N THR A 327 -19.63 45.27 24.80
CA THR A 327 -20.84 45.79 24.16
C THR A 327 -21.84 46.22 25.23
N PRO A 328 -22.15 47.51 25.40
CA PRO A 328 -23.18 47.95 26.33
C PRO A 328 -24.53 47.41 25.86
N ALA A 329 -25.29 46.79 26.76
CA ALA A 329 -26.72 46.57 26.53
C ALA A 329 -27.40 47.94 26.50
N ASP A 330 -27.72 48.44 25.31
CA ASP A 330 -28.45 49.68 25.12
C ASP A 330 -29.88 49.53 25.68
N PRO A 331 -30.29 50.25 26.74
CA PRO A 331 -31.66 50.19 27.22
C PRO A 331 -32.49 51.21 26.44
N ALA A 332 -33.31 50.66 25.55
CA ALA A 332 -34.48 51.27 24.90
C ALA A 332 -34.26 52.18 23.68
N GLY A 333 -34.74 51.71 22.52
CA GLY A 333 -35.01 52.59 21.37
C GLY A 333 -35.18 51.91 20.00
N SER A 334 -36.24 51.11 19.83
CA SER A 334 -36.98 50.88 18.56
C SER A 334 -36.21 50.89 17.22
N GLY A 335 -36.08 49.73 16.58
CA GLY A 335 -36.01 49.66 15.11
C GLY A 335 -35.20 48.49 14.55
N ALA A 336 -35.91 47.41 14.21
CA ALA A 336 -35.59 46.47 13.13
C ALA A 336 -34.15 45.94 13.01
N GLY A 337 -33.94 44.70 13.46
CA GLY A 337 -32.78 43.92 13.08
C GLY A 337 -32.62 42.68 13.94
N SER A 338 -33.45 41.67 13.70
CA SER A 338 -33.30 40.34 14.30
C SER A 338 -31.97 39.72 13.85
N LEU A 339 -30.88 40.02 14.53
CA LEU A 339 -29.66 39.22 14.49
C LEU A 339 -29.73 38.25 15.68
N THR A 340 -30.51 37.21 15.46
CA THR A 340 -30.54 36.01 16.30
C THR A 340 -29.11 35.56 16.61
N VAL A 341 -28.77 35.55 17.90
CA VAL A 341 -27.54 35.03 18.52
C VAL A 341 -27.43 33.50 18.40
N ALA A 342 -27.98 32.90 17.33
CA ALA A 342 -28.10 31.46 17.13
C ALA A 342 -26.93 30.84 16.33
N SER A 343 -25.78 31.50 16.22
CA SER A 343 -24.67 31.04 15.36
C SER A 343 -23.45 30.45 16.10
N ALA A 344 -23.38 30.47 17.42
CA ALA A 344 -22.23 29.92 18.16
C ALA A 344 -22.38 28.43 18.50
N ALA A 345 -23.62 27.95 18.72
CA ALA A 345 -23.88 26.53 19.04
C ALA A 345 -23.73 25.59 17.82
N SER A 346 -23.83 26.11 16.60
CA SER A 346 -23.70 25.32 15.36
C SER A 346 -22.25 25.10 14.92
N ALA A 347 -21.31 25.93 15.37
CA ALA A 347 -19.88 25.77 15.07
C ALA A 347 -19.23 24.67 15.93
N GLY A 348 -19.64 24.52 17.21
CA GLY A 348 -19.16 23.45 18.09
C GLY A 348 -19.66 22.05 17.68
N ALA A 349 -20.88 21.96 17.12
CA ALA A 349 -21.46 20.69 16.67
C ALA A 349 -20.82 20.17 15.35
N LEU A 350 -20.22 21.05 14.55
CA LEU A 350 -19.57 20.69 13.28
C LEU A 350 -18.14 20.16 13.44
N MET A 351 -17.45 20.49 14.54
CA MET A 351 -16.13 19.91 14.86
C MET A 351 -16.20 18.52 15.50
N ARG A 352 -17.33 18.17 16.13
CA ARG A 352 -17.53 16.85 16.77
C ARG A 352 -17.78 15.70 15.78
N ARG A 353 -18.03 16.00 14.50
CA ARG A 353 -18.39 14.99 13.46
C ARG A 353 -17.24 14.61 12.50
N GLY A 354 -16.04 15.15 12.70
CA GLY A 354 -14.90 14.93 11.80
C GLY A 354 -13.91 13.81 12.19
N SER A 355 -13.98 13.28 13.42
CA SER A 355 -12.92 12.43 13.98
C SER A 355 -13.20 10.92 13.96
N SER A 356 -14.17 10.43 13.17
CA SER A 356 -14.41 8.99 12.99
C SER A 356 -13.93 8.49 11.61
N ARG A 357 -12.74 8.91 11.16
CA ARG A 357 -12.07 8.23 10.04
C ARG A 357 -10.98 7.34 10.60
N GLY A 358 -11.38 6.08 10.82
CA GLY A 358 -10.48 4.99 11.16
C GLY A 358 -9.27 4.99 10.24
N PHE A 359 -8.12 5.27 10.83
CA PHE A 359 -6.84 4.98 10.20
C PHE A 359 -6.76 3.47 9.93
N PRO A 360 -6.10 3.04 8.86
CA PRO A 360 -5.62 1.67 8.77
C PRO A 360 -4.80 1.40 10.04
N LEU A 361 -5.28 0.51 10.93
CA LEU A 361 -4.37 -0.35 11.68
C LEU A 361 -3.43 -1.00 10.67
N ASN A 362 -2.24 -0.40 10.57
CA ASN A 362 -1.02 -1.09 10.23
C ASN A 362 -0.69 -2.08 11.37
N ALA A 363 0.36 -2.87 11.23
CA ALA A 363 0.79 -3.91 12.17
C ALA A 363 0.59 -3.55 13.66
N GLN A 364 0.91 -2.31 14.05
CA GLN A 364 0.66 -1.71 15.38
C GLN A 364 -0.77 -1.86 15.96
N GLY A 365 -1.79 -2.09 15.13
CA GLY A 365 -3.16 -2.30 15.60
C GLY A 365 -3.59 -3.75 15.76
N ARG A 366 -2.79 -4.71 15.28
CA ARG A 366 -2.99 -6.13 15.59
C ARG A 366 -2.44 -6.45 16.98
N ALA A 367 -1.33 -5.84 17.38
CA ALA A 367 -0.82 -5.81 18.75
C ALA A 367 -1.91 -5.41 19.76
N LEU A 368 -2.65 -4.34 19.45
CA LEU A 368 -3.76 -3.81 20.26
C LEU A 368 -4.92 -4.80 20.42
N HIS A 369 -5.28 -5.54 19.37
CA HIS A 369 -6.37 -6.53 19.43
C HIS A 369 -5.98 -7.80 20.21
N SER A 370 -4.68 -8.09 20.32
CA SER A 370 -4.17 -9.16 21.20
C SER A 370 -4.23 -8.75 22.68
N LEU A 371 -3.93 -7.48 22.97
CA LEU A 371 -3.97 -6.93 24.34
C LEU A 371 -5.41 -6.71 24.85
N GLU A 372 -6.34 -6.22 24.01
CA GLU A 372 -7.76 -6.07 24.39
C GLU A 372 -8.44 -7.41 24.68
N HIS A 373 -8.01 -8.51 24.03
CA HIS A 373 -8.54 -9.85 24.27
C HIS A 373 -8.06 -10.47 25.59
N PHE A 374 -6.99 -9.93 26.17
CA PHE A 374 -6.42 -10.36 27.45
C PHE A 374 -7.05 -9.62 28.63
N VAL A 375 -7.26 -8.29 28.49
CA VAL A 375 -7.96 -7.46 29.49
C VAL A 375 -9.42 -7.88 29.68
N GLY A 376 -10.06 -8.50 28.68
CA GLY A 376 -11.42 -9.05 28.81
C GLY A 376 -11.52 -10.38 29.58
N ARG A 377 -10.41 -10.93 30.10
CA ARG A 377 -10.37 -12.26 30.77
C ARG A 377 -9.77 -12.26 32.18
N SER A 378 -9.35 -11.12 32.71
CA SER A 378 -8.87 -10.96 34.09
C SER A 378 -9.92 -10.32 34.99
#